data_AF-A0A6A8CYW9-F1
#
_entry.id   AF-A0A6A8CYW9-F1
#
_cell.length_a   1.000
_cell.length_b   1.000
_cell.length_c   1.000
_cell.angle_alpha   90.00
_cell.angle_beta   90.00
_cell.angle_gamma   90.00
#
_symmetry.space_group_name_H-M   'P 1'
#
loop_
_entity.id
_entity.type
_entity.pdbx_description
1 polymer ?
#
loop_
_entity_poly.entity_id
_entity_poly.type
_entity_poly.pdbx_seq_one_letter_code
_entity_poly.pdbx_strand_id
1 'polypeptide(L)'
;MLANIELRDYDYIYQDMRLTNLKRINIIYGRNGTGKSTLTKAIKKSNDTYDVRIFNGFENIVAENKGLNSIVLGEKNVQIQNKIECIEEKLKTSKNSKKIIESEWLKKNNNKKNKKDLLEKTYTKCARELKQEHTIIFGPNYDKRVLKRDIMQAQEISPEAQEKSKKILGLNKLNLPNKLDINYPNLMNFTLLKQTVNQILSLTSNKKIELTELNNEEKENFAYEGLKIHEKDTRKICAFCGNKISQERWDALNEYFSNRAKEIQTRIKNGVNTLTNEQKKLDSVSKINSSLWYEPYKKT
;
A
#
# COMPACT_ATOMS: atom_id res chain seq x y z
N MET A 1 -92.19 27.32 43.10
CA MET A 1 -91.86 26.01 43.71
C MET A 1 -91.78 25.00 42.58
N LEU A 2 -90.73 24.19 42.52
CA LEU A 2 -90.53 23.26 41.41
C LEU A 2 -91.45 22.05 41.60
N ALA A 3 -92.56 22.01 40.85
CA ALA A 3 -93.59 20.98 41.01
C ALA A 3 -93.32 19.73 40.18
N ASN A 4 -92.69 19.91 39.01
CA ASN A 4 -92.42 18.86 38.03
C ASN A 4 -91.00 18.99 37.46
N ILE A 5 -90.34 17.87 37.18
CA ILE A 5 -89.03 17.81 36.48
C ILE A 5 -89.22 17.01 35.19
N GLU A 6 -88.74 17.54 34.07
CA GLU A 6 -88.72 16.81 32.79
C GLU A 6 -87.47 15.91 32.70
N LEU A 7 -87.68 14.64 32.37
CA LEU A 7 -86.64 13.61 32.28
C LEU A 7 -86.52 13.01 30.87
N ARG A 8 -87.11 13.66 29.85
CA ARG A 8 -87.19 13.18 28.47
C ARG A 8 -85.82 12.84 27.87
N ASP A 9 -84.78 13.61 28.20
CA ASP A 9 -83.40 13.39 27.73
C ASP A 9 -82.67 12.23 28.44
N TYR A 10 -83.34 11.51 29.34
CA TYR A 10 -82.76 10.50 30.22
C TYR A 10 -83.57 9.18 30.26
N ASP A 11 -84.27 8.87 29.17
CA ASP A 11 -85.07 7.64 28.96
C ASP A 11 -84.28 6.33 29.14
N TYR A 12 -82.97 6.37 28.93
CA TYR A 12 -82.05 5.26 29.18
C TYR A 12 -81.85 4.93 30.67
N ILE A 13 -82.30 5.79 31.60
CA ILE A 13 -82.24 5.59 33.05
C ILE A 13 -83.63 5.60 33.70
N TYR A 14 -84.54 6.45 33.22
CA TYR A 14 -85.87 6.62 33.81
C TYR A 14 -86.97 6.14 32.86
N GLN A 15 -87.87 5.30 33.38
CA GLN A 15 -89.06 4.86 32.65
C GLN A 15 -90.09 6.00 32.51
N ASP A 16 -90.17 6.87 33.52
CA ASP A 16 -91.08 8.01 33.53
C ASP A 16 -90.44 9.24 32.89
N MET A 17 -91.15 9.86 31.94
CA MET A 17 -90.68 11.07 31.25
C MET A 17 -90.75 12.34 32.11
N ARG A 18 -91.48 12.31 33.22
CA ARG A 18 -91.65 13.44 34.14
C ARG A 18 -91.78 12.96 35.57
N LEU A 19 -91.07 13.61 36.48
CA LEU A 19 -91.26 13.44 37.92
C LEU A 19 -92.22 14.53 38.40
N THR A 20 -93.39 14.14 38.91
CA THR A 20 -94.46 15.05 39.36
C THR A 20 -94.67 15.01 40.87
N ASN A 21 -95.45 15.95 41.41
CA ASN A 21 -95.85 16.01 42.83
C ASN A 21 -94.70 16.20 43.83
N LEU A 22 -93.69 16.98 43.43
CA LEU A 22 -92.58 17.30 44.32
C LEU A 22 -93.05 18.19 45.48
N LYS A 23 -92.71 17.76 46.69
CA LYS A 23 -92.96 18.50 47.92
C LYS A 23 -91.80 19.45 48.22
N ARG A 24 -91.89 20.20 49.32
CA ARG A 24 -90.82 21.13 49.77
C ARG A 24 -89.51 20.39 50.03
N ILE A 25 -89.60 19.16 50.53
CA ILE A 25 -88.46 18.27 50.78
C ILE A 25 -88.78 16.94 50.12
N ASN A 26 -87.87 16.44 49.29
CA ASN A 26 -87.97 15.14 48.64
C ASN A 26 -86.66 14.38 48.92
N ILE A 27 -86.78 13.15 49.42
CA ILE A 27 -85.62 12.29 49.71
C ILE A 27 -85.64 11.17 48.67
N ILE A 28 -84.56 11.06 47.89
CA ILE A 28 -84.42 10.06 46.84
C ILE A 28 -83.19 9.21 47.15
N TYR A 29 -83.39 7.91 47.34
CA TYR A 29 -82.33 6.97 47.71
C TYR A 29 -82.35 5.73 46.80
N GLY A 30 -81.22 5.02 46.72
CA GLY A 30 -81.06 3.87 45.85
C GLY A 30 -79.60 3.39 45.84
N ARG A 31 -79.34 2.21 45.28
CA ARG A 31 -77.98 1.63 45.17
C ARG A 31 -77.08 2.48 44.26
N ASN A 32 -75.76 2.25 44.30
CA ASN A 32 -74.85 2.92 43.36
C ASN A 32 -75.23 2.56 41.92
N GLY A 33 -75.20 3.55 41.02
CA GLY A 33 -75.59 3.36 39.61
C GLY A 33 -77.09 3.53 39.29
N THR A 34 -77.97 3.71 40.28
CA THR A 34 -79.43 3.87 40.03
C THR A 34 -79.85 5.25 39.49
N GLY A 35 -78.93 6.03 38.93
CA GLY A 35 -79.24 7.33 38.33
C GLY A 35 -79.39 8.51 39.30
N LYS A 36 -79.13 8.39 40.60
CA LYS A 36 -79.29 9.51 41.56
C LYS A 36 -78.55 10.79 41.13
N SER A 37 -77.26 10.69 40.78
CA SER A 37 -76.47 11.84 40.33
C SER A 37 -76.90 12.36 38.96
N THR A 38 -77.46 11.49 38.11
CA THR A 38 -78.03 11.87 36.82
C THR A 38 -79.28 12.72 37.00
N LEU A 39 -80.12 12.39 37.99
CA LEU A 39 -81.30 13.18 38.32
C LEU A 39 -80.90 14.60 38.74
N THR A 40 -79.85 14.73 39.55
CA THR A 40 -79.31 16.04 39.95
C THR A 40 -78.85 16.86 38.75
N LYS A 41 -78.22 16.23 37.75
CA LYS A 41 -77.84 16.88 36.48
C LYS A 41 -79.07 17.29 35.66
N ALA A 42 -80.08 16.43 35.59
CA ALA A 42 -81.33 16.71 34.89
C ALA A 42 -82.04 17.93 35.49
N ILE A 43 -82.10 18.04 36.82
CA ILE A 43 -82.68 19.19 37.53
C ILE A 43 -81.92 20.49 37.22
N LYS A 44 -80.59 20.45 37.15
CA LYS A 44 -79.78 21.63 36.81
C LYS A 44 -79.93 22.05 35.34
N LYS A 45 -80.08 21.09 34.42
CA LYS A 45 -80.21 21.35 32.98
C LYS A 45 -81.63 21.80 32.58
N SER A 46 -82.65 21.26 33.22
CA SER A 46 -84.06 21.51 32.86
C SER A 46 -84.62 22.82 33.38
N ASN A 47 -83.82 23.63 34.10
CA ASN A 47 -84.35 24.67 34.96
C ASN A 47 -83.57 25.99 34.82
N ASP A 48 -83.99 26.83 33.87
CA ASP A 48 -83.39 28.15 33.64
C ASP A 48 -83.96 29.24 34.55
N THR A 49 -85.12 29.00 35.19
CA THR A 49 -85.83 30.01 35.98
C THR A 49 -85.45 30.05 37.46
N TYR A 50 -84.74 29.05 37.99
CA TYR A 50 -84.38 28.99 39.41
C TYR A 50 -82.88 28.80 39.61
N ASP A 51 -82.32 29.38 40.67
CA ASP A 51 -80.94 29.13 41.12
C ASP A 51 -80.83 27.73 41.75
N VAL A 52 -80.42 26.74 40.96
CA VAL A 52 -80.22 25.35 41.40
C VAL A 52 -78.78 25.16 41.90
N ARG A 53 -78.61 24.92 43.21
CA ARG A 53 -77.31 24.63 43.81
C ARG A 53 -77.18 23.14 44.13
N ILE A 54 -76.20 22.50 43.51
CA ILE A 54 -75.86 21.10 43.74
C ILE A 54 -74.72 21.03 44.75
N PHE A 55 -74.92 20.29 45.84
CA PHE A 55 -73.86 20.01 46.81
C PHE A 55 -73.43 18.54 46.69
N ASN A 56 -72.22 18.32 46.16
CA ASN A 56 -71.61 16.99 45.99
C ASN A 56 -70.36 16.83 46.87
N GLY A 57 -70.36 17.41 48.07
CA GLY A 57 -69.17 17.46 48.95
C GLY A 57 -68.22 18.61 48.62
N PHE A 58 -67.05 18.62 49.26
CA PHE A 58 -66.10 19.73 49.21
C PHE A 58 -65.10 19.66 48.04
N GLU A 59 -64.99 18.52 47.36
CA GLU A 59 -63.99 18.29 46.29
C GLU A 59 -64.06 19.31 45.15
N ASN A 60 -65.27 19.79 44.82
CA ASN A 60 -65.47 20.76 43.74
C ASN A 60 -65.37 22.22 44.21
N ILE A 61 -65.23 22.47 45.52
CA ILE A 61 -65.29 23.81 46.12
C ILE A 61 -63.98 24.15 46.80
N VAL A 62 -63.20 23.14 47.21
CA VAL A 62 -61.94 23.30 47.94
C VAL A 62 -60.86 22.57 47.17
N ALA A 63 -59.79 23.29 46.80
CA ALA A 63 -58.58 22.71 46.26
C ALA A 63 -57.35 23.32 46.95
N GLU A 64 -56.20 22.67 46.79
CA GLU A 64 -54.93 23.19 47.30
C GLU A 64 -54.17 23.87 46.16
N ASN A 65 -53.64 25.07 46.40
CA ASN A 65 -52.66 25.68 45.53
C ASN A 65 -51.27 25.50 46.14
N LYS A 66 -50.51 24.54 45.59
CA LYS A 66 -49.16 24.21 46.06
C LYS A 66 -48.14 25.34 45.86
N GLY A 67 -48.36 26.23 44.89
CA GLY A 67 -47.45 27.34 44.60
C GLY A 67 -47.50 28.46 45.63
N LEU A 68 -48.67 28.71 46.21
CA LEU A 68 -48.90 29.73 47.24
C LEU A 68 -49.11 29.14 48.64
N ASN A 69 -49.01 27.81 48.78
CA ASN A 69 -49.30 27.06 50.00
C ASN A 69 -50.63 27.48 50.63
N SER A 70 -51.68 27.55 49.81
CA SER A 70 -52.97 28.14 50.16
C SER A 70 -54.15 27.29 49.74
N ILE A 71 -55.29 27.47 50.40
CA ILE A 71 -56.55 26.81 50.04
C ILE A 71 -57.32 27.67 49.04
N VAL A 72 -57.70 27.07 47.92
CA VAL A 72 -58.53 27.66 46.87
C VAL A 72 -59.99 27.33 47.14
N LEU A 73 -60.83 28.36 47.23
CA LEU A 73 -62.27 28.24 47.48
C LEU A 73 -63.09 28.66 46.26
N GLY A 74 -64.17 27.93 46.01
CA GLY A 74 -65.16 28.20 44.97
C GLY A 74 -64.95 27.39 43.69
N GLU A 75 -66.05 26.91 43.10
CA GLU A 75 -66.05 25.99 41.95
C GLU A 75 -65.24 26.51 40.76
N LYS A 76 -65.39 27.80 40.42
CA LYS A 76 -64.63 28.42 39.32
C LYS A 76 -63.13 28.43 39.58
N ASN A 77 -62.72 28.74 40.82
CA ASN A 77 -61.30 28.84 41.17
C ASN A 77 -60.65 27.46 41.23
N VAL A 78 -61.35 26.46 41.77
CA VAL A 78 -60.92 25.05 41.74
C VAL A 78 -60.75 24.56 40.30
N GLN A 79 -61.69 24.87 39.41
CA GLN A 79 -61.58 24.51 37.98
C GLN A 79 -60.38 25.17 37.29
N ILE A 80 -60.08 26.44 37.61
CA ILE A 80 -58.90 27.14 37.07
C ILE A 80 -57.62 26.50 37.60
N GLN A 81 -57.55 26.20 38.91
CA GLN A 81 -56.40 25.55 39.53
C GLN A 81 -56.09 24.20 38.88
N ASN A 82 -57.09 23.35 38.67
CA ASN A 82 -56.92 22.06 38.00
C ASN A 82 -56.39 22.20 36.55
N LYS A 83 -56.83 23.24 35.82
CA LYS A 83 -56.30 23.53 34.48
C LYS A 83 -54.85 23.98 34.52
N ILE A 84 -54.48 24.81 35.50
CA ILE A 84 -53.09 25.26 35.71
C ILE A 84 -52.20 24.04 35.96
N GLU A 85 -52.58 23.16 36.88
CA GLU A 85 -51.82 21.95 37.20
C GLU A 85 -51.63 21.05 35.97
N CYS A 86 -52.68 20.85 35.17
CA CYS A 86 -52.58 20.08 33.94
C CYS A 86 -51.61 20.70 32.92
N ILE A 87 -51.57 22.04 32.80
CA ILE A 87 -50.63 22.75 31.92
C ILE A 87 -49.21 22.63 32.47
N GLU A 88 -49.01 22.78 33.77
CA GLU A 88 -47.70 22.63 34.41
C GLU A 88 -47.11 21.24 34.23
N GLU A 89 -47.92 20.19 34.36
CA GLU A 89 -47.49 18.81 34.10
C GLU A 89 -47.06 18.62 32.64
N LYS A 90 -47.83 19.14 31.68
CA LYS A 90 -47.47 19.10 30.25
C LYS A 90 -46.18 19.88 29.96
N LEU A 91 -45.97 21.01 30.62
CA LEU A 91 -44.72 21.77 30.50
C LEU A 91 -43.53 21.01 31.09
N LYS A 92 -43.70 20.32 32.22
CA LYS A 92 -42.65 19.48 32.82
C LYS A 92 -42.28 18.32 31.90
N THR A 93 -43.25 17.61 31.35
CA THR A 93 -42.98 16.48 30.43
C THR A 93 -42.31 16.96 29.14
N SER A 94 -42.76 18.07 28.56
CA SER A 94 -42.14 18.69 27.37
C SER A 94 -40.71 19.19 27.63
N LYS A 95 -40.44 19.80 28.78
CA LYS A 95 -39.07 20.20 29.17
C LYS A 95 -38.15 18.98 29.33
N ASN A 96 -38.64 17.90 29.91
CA ASN A 96 -37.87 16.67 30.07
C ASN A 96 -37.58 15.99 28.73
N SER A 97 -38.56 15.91 27.83
CA SER A 97 -38.34 15.35 26.48
C SER A 97 -37.34 16.17 25.68
N LYS A 98 -37.41 17.52 25.75
CA LYS A 98 -36.42 18.40 25.12
C LYS A 98 -35.00 18.16 25.64
N LYS A 99 -34.82 18.06 26.96
CA LYS A 99 -33.51 17.76 27.58
C LYS A 99 -32.94 16.41 27.13
N ILE A 100 -33.79 15.38 27.02
CA ILE A 100 -33.38 14.06 26.54
C ILE A 100 -32.88 14.15 25.10
N ILE A 101 -33.67 14.75 24.21
CA ILE A 101 -33.32 14.92 22.78
C ILE A 101 -32.03 15.72 22.62
N GLU A 102 -31.86 16.80 23.38
CA GLU A 102 -30.66 17.63 23.35
C GLU A 102 -29.41 16.84 23.79
N SER A 103 -29.54 16.03 24.85
CA SER A 103 -28.45 15.17 25.31
C SER A 103 -28.06 14.08 24.29
N GLU A 104 -29.04 13.48 23.62
CA GLU A 104 -28.81 12.48 22.58
C GLU A 104 -28.18 13.09 21.32
N TRP A 105 -28.64 14.28 20.93
CA TRP A 105 -28.06 15.04 19.83
C TRP A 105 -26.59 15.37 20.13
N LEU A 106 -26.29 15.85 21.35
CA LEU A 106 -24.93 16.16 21.77
C LEU A 106 -24.03 14.91 21.69
N LYS A 107 -24.51 13.76 22.19
CA LYS A 107 -23.80 12.47 22.11
C LYS A 107 -23.53 12.05 20.66
N LYS A 108 -24.55 12.11 19.79
CA LYS A 108 -24.39 11.76 18.36
C LYS A 108 -23.42 12.71 17.66
N ASN A 109 -23.49 14.00 17.94
CA ASN A 109 -22.62 15.00 17.33
C ASN A 109 -21.16 14.83 17.78
N ASN A 110 -20.94 14.62 19.08
CA ASN A 110 -19.62 14.30 19.63
C ASN A 110 -19.06 13.00 19.02
N ASN A 111 -19.88 11.95 18.90
CA ASN A 111 -19.45 10.71 18.24
C ASN A 111 -19.06 10.93 16.77
N LYS A 112 -19.83 11.73 16.02
CA LYS A 112 -19.52 12.08 14.63
C LYS A 112 -18.20 12.86 14.53
N LYS A 113 -17.99 13.83 15.43
CA LYS A 113 -16.73 14.59 15.52
C LYS A 113 -15.55 13.67 15.85
N ASN A 114 -15.68 12.83 16.88
CA ASN A 114 -14.65 11.88 17.29
C ASN A 114 -14.26 10.91 16.17
N LYS A 115 -15.24 10.37 15.43
CA LYS A 115 -14.96 9.48 14.27
C LYS A 115 -14.25 10.22 13.14
N LYS A 116 -14.65 11.47 12.85
CA LYS A 116 -13.96 12.31 11.85
C LYS A 116 -12.52 12.61 12.27
N ASP A 117 -12.32 12.97 13.53
CA ASP A 117 -10.98 13.25 14.07
C ASP A 117 -10.10 11.99 14.06
N LEU A 118 -10.68 10.81 14.38
CA LEU A 118 -9.99 9.53 14.28
C LEU A 118 -9.56 9.24 12.83
N LEU A 119 -10.45 9.46 11.86
CA LEU A 119 -10.16 9.27 10.44
C LEU A 119 -9.06 10.23 9.93
N GLU A 120 -9.09 11.50 10.36
CA GLU A 120 -8.03 12.45 10.02
C GLU A 120 -6.67 12.03 10.61
N LYS A 121 -6.68 11.50 11.84
CA LYS A 121 -5.47 10.97 12.49
C LYS A 121 -4.95 9.73 11.77
N THR A 122 -5.81 8.81 11.34
CA THR A 122 -5.36 7.61 10.60
C THR A 122 -4.76 7.98 9.25
N TYR A 123 -5.39 8.87 8.47
CA TYR A 123 -4.79 9.36 7.21
C TYR A 123 -3.41 9.98 7.43
N THR A 124 -3.27 10.78 8.49
CA THR A 124 -1.99 11.42 8.83
C THR A 124 -0.94 10.37 9.19
N LYS A 125 -1.32 9.35 9.98
CA LYS A 125 -0.44 8.25 10.38
C LYS A 125 0.01 7.43 9.16
N CYS A 126 -0.92 6.99 8.31
CA CYS A 126 -0.61 6.20 7.11
C CYS A 126 0.29 6.97 6.14
N ALA A 127 0.00 8.26 5.88
CA ALA A 127 0.84 9.08 5.02
C ALA A 127 2.27 9.20 5.58
N ARG A 128 2.41 9.31 6.91
CA ARG A 128 3.71 9.36 7.59
C ARG A 128 4.46 8.03 7.47
N GLU A 129 3.79 6.90 7.70
CA GLU A 129 4.37 5.55 7.57
C GLU A 129 4.88 5.31 6.16
N LEU A 130 4.06 5.57 5.13
CA LEU A 130 4.46 5.44 3.73
C LEU A 130 5.65 6.34 3.37
N LYS A 131 5.64 7.59 3.85
CA LYS A 131 6.76 8.51 3.67
C LYS A 131 8.05 8.02 4.33
N GLN A 132 7.98 7.40 5.51
CA GLN A 132 9.14 6.92 6.26
C GLN A 132 9.70 5.61 5.71
N GLU A 133 8.84 4.66 5.37
CA GLU A 133 9.24 3.33 4.89
C GLU A 133 9.60 3.33 3.40
N HIS A 134 8.99 4.22 2.62
CA HIS A 134 9.08 4.22 1.16
C HIS A 134 9.35 5.62 0.61
N THR A 135 10.27 6.37 1.24
CA THR A 135 10.60 7.75 0.85
C THR A 135 11.03 7.88 -0.62
N ILE A 136 11.68 6.85 -1.18
CA ILE A 136 12.13 6.84 -2.58
C ILE A 136 10.94 6.92 -3.55
N ILE A 137 9.80 6.31 -3.20
CA ILE A 137 8.63 6.20 -4.08
C ILE A 137 7.74 7.42 -3.93
N PHE A 138 7.43 7.80 -2.69
CA PHE A 138 6.44 8.84 -2.40
C PHE A 138 7.03 10.24 -2.22
N GLY A 139 8.34 10.33 -2.00
CA GLY A 139 9.06 11.57 -1.78
C GLY A 139 8.91 12.17 -0.37
N PRO A 140 9.71 13.19 -0.04
CA PRO A 140 9.77 13.78 1.29
C PRO A 140 8.57 14.67 1.63
N ASN A 141 7.69 14.99 0.67
CA ASN A 141 6.54 15.88 0.89
C ASN A 141 5.19 15.14 0.85
N TYR A 142 5.21 13.81 0.95
CA TYR A 142 3.99 13.01 0.98
C TYR A 142 3.21 13.25 2.28
N ASP A 143 1.97 13.75 2.14
CA ASP A 143 1.09 14.11 3.25
C ASP A 143 -0.31 13.51 3.09
N LYS A 144 -1.18 13.75 4.09
CA LYS A 144 -2.56 13.23 4.08
C LYS A 144 -3.41 13.72 2.90
N ARG A 145 -3.09 14.87 2.28
CA ARG A 145 -3.84 15.42 1.14
C ARG A 145 -3.48 14.66 -0.13
N VAL A 146 -2.20 14.33 -0.30
CA VAL A 146 -1.73 13.47 -1.40
C VAL A 146 -2.34 12.08 -1.26
N LEU A 147 -2.24 11.45 -0.07
CA LEU A 147 -2.82 10.13 0.18
C LEU A 147 -4.31 10.04 -0.15
N LYS A 148 -5.09 11.07 0.21
CA LYS A 148 -6.52 11.10 -0.15
C LYS A 148 -6.75 11.14 -1.66
N ARG A 149 -5.94 11.88 -2.42
CA ARG A 149 -6.02 11.91 -3.89
C ARG A 149 -5.65 10.56 -4.48
N ASP A 150 -4.61 9.92 -3.97
CA ASP A 150 -4.15 8.61 -4.44
C ASP A 150 -5.22 7.54 -4.23
N ILE A 151 -5.89 7.54 -3.07
CA ILE A 151 -7.00 6.62 -2.79
C ILE A 151 -8.17 6.85 -3.75
N MET A 152 -8.47 8.10 -4.12
CA MET A 152 -9.53 8.41 -5.10
C MET A 152 -9.17 7.98 -6.52
N GLN A 153 -7.88 7.94 -6.85
CA GLN A 153 -7.35 7.52 -8.15
C GLN A 153 -6.95 6.05 -8.17
N ALA A 154 -7.08 5.34 -7.05
CA ALA A 154 -6.68 3.95 -6.93
C ALA A 154 -7.52 3.09 -7.87
N GLN A 155 -6.83 2.34 -8.73
CA GLN A 155 -7.44 1.38 -9.62
C GLN A 155 -7.06 -0.03 -9.21
N GLU A 156 -7.98 -0.96 -9.47
CA GLU A 156 -7.72 -2.37 -9.26
C GLU A 156 -6.68 -2.85 -10.29
N ILE A 157 -5.60 -3.42 -9.79
CA ILE A 157 -4.48 -3.88 -10.60
C ILE A 157 -4.62 -5.40 -10.76
N SER A 158 -4.37 -5.92 -11.97
CA SER A 158 -4.44 -7.35 -12.24
C SER A 158 -3.47 -8.15 -11.35
N PRO A 159 -3.76 -9.43 -11.03
CA PRO A 159 -2.89 -10.27 -10.20
C PRO A 159 -1.44 -10.35 -10.73
N GLU A 160 -1.27 -10.41 -12.05
CA GLU A 160 0.04 -10.44 -12.70
C GLU A 160 0.83 -9.14 -12.52
N ALA A 161 0.15 -7.99 -12.60
CA ALA A 161 0.77 -6.69 -12.38
C ALA A 161 1.11 -6.47 -10.90
N GLN A 162 0.31 -6.99 -9.97
CA GLN A 162 0.64 -6.99 -8.55
C GLN A 162 1.88 -7.84 -8.25
N GLU A 163 1.99 -9.03 -8.85
CA GLU A 163 3.17 -9.87 -8.69
C GLU A 163 4.43 -9.17 -9.20
N LYS A 164 4.41 -8.63 -10.43
CA LYS A 164 5.54 -7.87 -10.98
C LYS A 164 5.95 -6.71 -10.06
N SER A 165 4.98 -5.95 -9.58
CA SER A 165 5.24 -4.80 -8.70
C SER A 165 5.84 -5.22 -7.36
N LYS A 166 5.35 -6.31 -6.75
CA LYS A 166 5.93 -6.87 -5.52
C LYS A 166 7.36 -7.34 -5.72
N LYS A 167 7.66 -7.99 -6.85
CA LYS A 167 9.02 -8.42 -7.17
C LYS A 167 9.95 -7.22 -7.33
N ILE A 168 9.52 -6.16 -8.03
CA ILE A 168 10.27 -4.90 -8.18
C ILE A 168 10.53 -4.23 -6.83
N LEU A 169 9.52 -4.14 -5.95
CA LEU A 169 9.69 -3.59 -4.59
C LEU A 169 10.67 -4.42 -3.75
N GLY A 170 10.73 -5.73 -3.97
CA GLY A 170 11.72 -6.63 -3.37
C GLY A 170 13.15 -6.42 -3.85
N LEU A 171 13.38 -5.82 -5.02
CA LEU A 171 14.73 -5.59 -5.58
C LEU A 171 15.57 -4.62 -4.76
N ASN A 172 14.92 -3.70 -4.01
CA ASN A 172 15.60 -2.80 -3.08
C ASN A 172 16.26 -3.54 -1.88
N LYS A 173 16.07 -4.87 -1.76
CA LYS A 173 16.73 -5.72 -0.76
C LYS A 173 17.90 -6.53 -1.30
N LEU A 174 18.30 -6.35 -2.56
CA LEU A 174 19.56 -6.93 -3.03
C LEU A 174 20.69 -6.21 -2.31
N ASN A 175 21.23 -6.85 -1.27
CA ASN A 175 22.49 -6.49 -0.65
C ASN A 175 23.60 -6.70 -1.68
N LEU A 176 23.75 -5.71 -2.56
CA LEU A 176 24.88 -5.64 -3.46
C LEU A 176 26.12 -5.48 -2.58
N PRO A 177 27.13 -6.35 -2.71
CA PRO A 177 28.40 -6.10 -2.04
C PRO A 177 28.91 -4.73 -2.51
N ASN A 178 29.34 -3.90 -1.56
CA ASN A 178 29.86 -2.54 -1.82
C ASN A 178 31.02 -2.52 -2.83
N LYS A 179 31.64 -3.67 -3.07
CA LYS A 179 32.65 -3.89 -4.10
C LYS A 179 32.54 -5.32 -4.59
N LEU A 180 32.30 -5.49 -5.90
CA LEU A 180 32.58 -6.76 -6.55
C LEU A 180 34.09 -6.80 -6.80
N ASP A 181 34.83 -7.59 -6.03
CA ASP A 181 36.24 -7.86 -6.29
C ASP A 181 36.34 -8.77 -7.52
N ILE A 182 36.11 -8.17 -8.70
CA ILE A 182 36.38 -8.80 -9.99
C ILE A 182 37.86 -8.62 -10.23
N ASN A 183 38.63 -9.71 -10.12
CA ASN A 183 40.03 -9.71 -10.46
C ASN A 183 40.17 -9.71 -12.00
N TYR A 184 40.42 -8.54 -12.58
CA TYR A 184 40.68 -8.43 -14.00
C TYR A 184 42.14 -8.83 -14.27
N PRO A 185 42.40 -9.85 -15.10
CA PRO A 185 43.75 -10.21 -15.46
C PRO A 185 44.42 -9.05 -16.18
N ASN A 186 45.68 -8.79 -15.86
CA ASN A 186 46.50 -7.88 -16.64
C ASN A 186 46.85 -8.57 -17.98
N LEU A 187 46.11 -8.18 -19.01
CA LEU A 187 46.25 -8.71 -20.36
C LEU A 187 47.28 -7.89 -21.13
N MET A 188 48.03 -8.57 -22.01
CA MET A 188 48.87 -7.88 -22.97
C MET A 188 48.04 -6.99 -23.91
N ASN A 189 48.62 -5.87 -24.33
CA ASN A 189 48.00 -4.98 -25.31
C ASN A 189 47.76 -5.74 -26.63
N PHE A 190 46.50 -5.86 -27.03
CA PHE A 190 46.09 -6.54 -28.26
C PHE A 190 46.75 -5.96 -29.52
N THR A 191 47.03 -4.65 -29.55
CA THR A 191 47.75 -4.00 -30.65
C THR A 191 49.17 -4.52 -30.76
N LEU A 192 49.86 -4.68 -29.63
CA LEU A 192 51.23 -5.20 -29.57
C LEU A 192 51.27 -6.68 -29.95
N LEU A 193 50.30 -7.48 -29.48
CA LEU A 193 50.16 -8.88 -29.87
C LEU A 193 49.95 -9.01 -31.38
N LYS A 194 49.04 -8.21 -31.96
CA LYS A 194 48.79 -8.19 -33.41
C LYS A 194 50.03 -7.81 -34.20
N GLN A 195 50.78 -6.79 -33.75
CA GLN A 195 52.03 -6.38 -34.39
C GLN A 195 53.09 -7.49 -34.34
N THR A 196 53.25 -8.15 -33.19
CA THR A 196 54.20 -9.25 -33.02
C THR A 196 53.87 -10.43 -33.94
N VAL A 197 52.59 -10.81 -34.03
CA VAL A 197 52.14 -11.89 -34.93
C VAL A 197 52.41 -11.53 -36.38
N ASN A 198 52.06 -10.32 -36.81
CA ASN A 198 52.30 -9.86 -38.18
C ASN A 198 53.79 -9.83 -38.54
N GLN A 199 54.65 -9.43 -37.60
CA GLN A 199 56.11 -9.47 -37.79
C GLN A 199 56.61 -10.91 -38.01
N ILE A 200 56.14 -11.87 -37.21
CA ILE A 200 56.51 -13.29 -37.38
C ILE A 200 56.08 -13.81 -38.76
N LEU A 201 54.85 -13.50 -39.19
CA LEU A 201 54.32 -13.89 -40.50
C LEU A 201 55.06 -13.24 -41.69
N SER A 202 55.58 -12.02 -41.50
CA SER A 202 56.38 -11.34 -42.53
C SER A 202 57.82 -11.89 -42.67
N LEU A 203 58.35 -12.55 -41.63
CA LEU A 203 59.71 -13.12 -41.66
C LEU A 203 59.77 -14.43 -42.45
N THR A 204 58.67 -15.19 -42.46
CA THR A 204 58.53 -16.47 -43.17
C THR A 204 58.56 -16.35 -44.71
N SER A 205 58.31 -15.16 -45.27
CA SER A 205 58.17 -14.97 -46.73
C SER A 205 59.44 -14.52 -47.46
N ASN A 206 60.57 -14.27 -46.77
CA ASN A 206 61.79 -13.72 -47.39
C ASN A 206 62.96 -14.74 -47.37
N LYS A 207 63.12 -15.54 -48.42
CA LYS A 207 64.40 -16.22 -48.77
C LYS A 207 65.22 -15.26 -49.65
N LYS A 208 66.48 -14.96 -49.30
CA LYS A 208 67.30 -13.95 -49.99
C LYS A 208 68.51 -14.50 -50.78
N ILE A 209 68.82 -15.79 -50.67
CA ILE A 209 69.99 -16.41 -51.34
C ILE A 209 69.58 -17.76 -51.91
N GLU A 210 69.83 -17.95 -53.19
CA GLU A 210 69.49 -19.17 -53.92
C GLU A 210 70.80 -19.89 -54.29
N LEU A 211 71.13 -20.97 -53.57
CA LEU A 211 72.24 -21.86 -53.92
C LEU A 211 71.69 -22.94 -54.86
N THR A 212 71.86 -22.74 -56.17
CA THR A 212 71.25 -23.57 -57.23
C THR A 212 71.59 -25.06 -57.16
N GLU A 213 72.71 -25.43 -56.54
CA GLU A 213 73.16 -26.80 -56.34
C GLU A 213 72.45 -27.53 -55.18
N LEU A 214 71.84 -26.78 -54.25
CA LEU A 214 71.03 -27.29 -53.15
C LEU A 214 69.56 -27.42 -53.59
N ASN A 215 69.35 -28.12 -54.69
CA ASN A 215 68.06 -28.16 -55.40
C ASN A 215 67.07 -29.22 -54.89
N ASN A 216 67.44 -30.01 -53.88
CA ASN A 216 66.56 -30.98 -53.24
C ASN A 216 66.91 -31.13 -51.74
N GLU A 217 65.97 -31.69 -50.99
CA GLU A 217 66.05 -31.81 -49.53
C GLU A 217 67.24 -32.70 -49.07
N GLU A 218 67.58 -33.75 -49.82
CA GLU A 218 68.73 -34.62 -49.52
C GLU A 218 70.07 -33.88 -49.60
N LYS A 219 70.25 -33.04 -50.63
CA LYS A 219 71.46 -32.21 -50.80
C LYS A 219 71.52 -31.07 -49.79
N GLU A 220 70.39 -30.46 -49.46
CA GLU A 220 70.31 -29.45 -48.39
C GLU A 220 70.72 -30.04 -47.03
N ASN A 221 70.20 -31.22 -46.69
CA ASN A 221 70.53 -31.89 -45.43
C ASN A 221 72.01 -32.33 -45.38
N PHE A 222 72.54 -32.87 -46.47
CA PHE A 222 73.96 -33.19 -46.57
C PHE A 222 74.85 -31.96 -46.36
N ALA A 223 74.51 -30.83 -47.00
CA ALA A 223 75.26 -29.58 -46.86
C ALA A 223 75.16 -28.99 -45.43
N TYR A 224 73.98 -29.08 -44.80
CA TYR A 224 73.75 -28.59 -43.44
C TYR A 224 74.48 -29.41 -42.36
N GLU A 225 74.45 -30.75 -42.45
CA GLU A 225 75.22 -31.60 -41.54
C GLU A 225 76.73 -31.47 -41.79
N GLY A 226 77.13 -31.36 -43.07
CA GLY A 226 78.49 -31.01 -43.45
C GLY A 226 78.95 -29.69 -42.80
N LEU A 227 78.14 -28.63 -42.84
CA LEU A 227 78.44 -27.34 -42.20
C LEU A 227 78.69 -27.50 -40.69
N LYS A 228 77.82 -28.20 -39.96
CA LYS A 228 77.98 -28.41 -38.50
C LYS A 228 79.23 -29.20 -38.11
N ILE A 229 79.57 -30.23 -38.89
CA ILE A 229 80.72 -31.10 -38.60
C ILE A 229 82.02 -30.31 -38.76
N HIS A 230 82.13 -29.55 -39.85
CA HIS A 230 83.35 -28.81 -40.17
C HIS A 230 83.45 -27.46 -39.42
N GLU A 231 82.35 -26.95 -38.82
CA GLU A 231 82.37 -25.78 -37.91
C GLU A 231 83.27 -26.02 -36.68
N LYS A 232 83.42 -27.28 -36.26
CA LYS A 232 84.25 -27.67 -35.11
C LYS A 232 85.68 -28.07 -35.48
N ASP A 233 86.01 -28.18 -36.78
CA ASP A 233 87.34 -28.60 -37.24
C ASP A 233 88.19 -27.40 -37.69
N THR A 234 89.27 -27.14 -36.95
CA THR A 234 90.24 -26.07 -37.23
C THR A 234 90.96 -26.23 -38.57
N ARG A 235 91.00 -27.43 -39.16
CA ARG A 235 91.72 -27.68 -40.41
C ARG A 235 90.95 -27.26 -41.67
N LYS A 236 89.62 -27.06 -41.56
CA LYS A 236 88.73 -26.69 -42.68
C LYS A 236 88.91 -27.57 -43.92
N ILE A 237 89.22 -28.86 -43.74
CA ILE A 237 89.32 -29.84 -44.83
C ILE A 237 88.02 -30.64 -44.87
N CYS A 238 87.42 -30.77 -46.05
CA CYS A 238 86.19 -31.54 -46.23
C CYS A 238 86.45 -33.04 -46.03
N ALA A 239 85.74 -33.66 -45.08
CA ALA A 239 85.82 -35.10 -44.81
C ALA A 239 85.30 -35.98 -45.96
N PHE A 240 84.52 -35.43 -46.90
CA PHE A 240 83.99 -36.18 -48.05
C PHE A 240 84.96 -36.18 -49.24
N CYS A 241 85.48 -35.02 -49.64
CA CYS A 241 86.30 -34.90 -50.86
C CYS A 241 87.78 -34.57 -50.61
N GLY A 242 88.20 -34.34 -49.36
CA GLY A 242 89.59 -34.05 -49.00
C GLY A 242 90.09 -32.64 -49.34
N ASN A 243 89.26 -31.79 -49.95
CA ASN A 243 89.64 -30.43 -50.32
C ASN A 243 89.45 -29.42 -49.17
N LYS A 244 90.25 -28.34 -49.17
CA LYS A 244 90.08 -27.22 -48.23
C LYS A 244 88.82 -26.41 -48.59
N ILE A 245 87.98 -26.14 -47.59
CA ILE A 245 86.76 -25.33 -47.76
C ILE A 245 87.17 -23.84 -47.73
N SER A 246 86.83 -23.10 -48.79
CA SER A 246 87.13 -21.67 -48.88
C SER A 246 86.27 -20.85 -47.92
N GLN A 247 86.78 -19.69 -47.50
CA GLN A 247 86.04 -18.79 -46.62
C GLN A 247 84.77 -18.26 -47.31
N GLU A 248 84.84 -17.92 -48.60
CA GLU A 248 83.68 -17.50 -49.40
C GLU A 248 82.56 -18.55 -49.42
N ARG A 249 82.91 -19.84 -49.56
CA ARG A 249 81.93 -20.94 -49.52
C ARG A 249 81.32 -21.10 -48.13
N TRP A 250 82.14 -20.91 -47.10
CA TRP A 250 81.69 -20.95 -45.71
C TRP A 250 80.70 -19.82 -45.43
N ASP A 251 81.01 -18.62 -45.89
CA ASP A 251 80.16 -17.45 -45.72
C ASP A 251 78.84 -17.63 -46.48
N ALA A 252 78.85 -18.11 -47.72
CA ALA A 252 77.63 -18.39 -48.48
C ALA A 252 76.74 -19.49 -47.85
N LEU A 253 77.33 -20.57 -47.34
CA LEU A 253 76.58 -21.63 -46.66
C LEU A 253 76.05 -21.18 -45.30
N ASN A 254 76.82 -20.39 -44.55
CA ASN A 254 76.32 -19.75 -43.35
C ASN A 254 75.20 -18.77 -43.69
N GLU A 255 75.31 -17.96 -44.72
CA GLU A 255 74.24 -17.02 -45.09
C GLU A 255 72.96 -17.76 -45.55
N TYR A 256 73.10 -18.93 -46.18
CA TYR A 256 71.99 -19.80 -46.59
C TYR A 256 71.33 -20.55 -45.42
N PHE A 257 72.13 -21.13 -44.51
CA PHE A 257 71.65 -22.02 -43.44
C PHE A 257 71.54 -21.36 -42.05
N SER A 258 72.26 -20.27 -41.79
CA SER A 258 72.44 -19.79 -40.42
C SER A 258 71.15 -19.20 -39.87
N ASN A 259 70.69 -19.83 -38.80
CA ASN A 259 69.81 -19.32 -37.75
C ASN A 259 68.37 -18.94 -38.10
N ARG A 260 68.04 -18.54 -39.32
CA ARG A 260 66.73 -17.95 -39.63
C ARG A 260 65.57 -18.95 -39.46
N ALA A 261 65.71 -20.18 -39.94
CA ALA A 261 64.66 -21.20 -39.81
C ALA A 261 64.40 -21.61 -38.36
N LYS A 262 65.48 -21.80 -37.57
CA LYS A 262 65.37 -22.12 -36.13
C LYS A 262 64.83 -20.94 -35.34
N GLU A 263 65.32 -19.73 -35.59
CA GLU A 263 64.83 -18.50 -34.95
C GLU A 263 63.35 -18.25 -35.25
N ILE A 264 62.92 -18.49 -36.50
CA ILE A 264 61.51 -18.40 -36.88
C ILE A 264 60.69 -19.47 -36.14
N GLN A 265 61.14 -20.73 -36.10
CA GLN A 265 60.45 -21.77 -35.33
C GLN A 265 60.36 -21.44 -33.83
N THR A 266 61.44 -20.93 -33.23
CA THR A 266 61.46 -20.50 -31.83
C THR A 266 60.52 -19.30 -31.61
N ARG A 267 60.49 -18.32 -32.52
CA ARG A 267 59.59 -17.16 -32.46
C ARG A 267 58.12 -17.56 -32.59
N ILE A 268 57.79 -18.46 -33.52
CA ILE A 268 56.43 -18.99 -33.68
C ILE A 268 56.01 -19.71 -32.39
N LYS A 269 56.85 -20.61 -31.86
CA LYS A 269 56.57 -21.35 -30.63
C LYS A 269 56.35 -20.40 -29.44
N ASN A 270 57.18 -19.37 -29.30
CA ASN A 270 57.03 -18.36 -28.25
C ASN A 270 55.74 -17.56 -28.43
N GLY A 271 55.40 -17.13 -29.64
CA GLY A 271 54.15 -16.41 -29.94
C GLY A 271 52.91 -17.24 -29.59
N VAL A 272 52.88 -18.52 -29.96
CA VAL A 272 51.79 -19.44 -29.60
C VAL A 272 51.66 -19.60 -28.09
N ASN A 273 52.79 -19.75 -27.38
CA ASN A 273 52.78 -19.85 -25.92
C ASN A 273 52.25 -18.57 -25.25
N THR A 274 52.65 -17.39 -25.74
CA THR A 274 52.13 -16.10 -25.25
C THR A 274 50.61 -16.02 -25.44
N LEU A 275 50.10 -16.33 -26.64
CA LEU A 275 48.66 -16.30 -26.92
C LEU A 275 47.87 -17.28 -26.05
N THR A 276 48.39 -18.49 -25.86
CA THR A 276 47.75 -19.51 -25.01
C THR A 276 47.68 -19.07 -23.55
N ASN A 277 48.72 -18.39 -23.05
CA ASN A 277 48.73 -17.86 -21.69
C ASN A 277 47.73 -16.71 -21.51
N GLU A 278 47.62 -15.80 -22.48
CA GLU A 278 46.62 -14.72 -22.43
C GLU A 278 45.19 -15.26 -22.52
N GLN A 279 44.96 -16.33 -23.30
CA GLN A 279 43.66 -17.01 -23.35
C GLN A 279 43.29 -17.64 -22.00
N LYS A 280 44.22 -18.35 -21.35
CA LYS A 280 44.01 -18.91 -20.01
C LYS A 280 43.69 -17.83 -18.96
N LYS A 281 44.33 -16.66 -19.05
CA LYS A 281 44.01 -15.52 -18.20
C LYS A 281 42.55 -15.06 -18.41
N LEU A 282 42.10 -14.95 -19.66
CA LEU A 282 40.72 -14.61 -19.98
C LEU A 282 39.71 -15.64 -19.46
N ASP A 283 40.00 -16.93 -19.65
CA ASP A 283 39.13 -18.03 -19.20
C ASP A 283 39.03 -18.10 -17.67
N SER A 284 40.02 -17.59 -16.94
CA SER A 284 40.03 -17.52 -15.48
C SER A 284 39.14 -16.42 -14.89
N VAL A 285 38.61 -15.50 -15.72
CA VAL A 285 37.71 -14.44 -15.26
C VAL A 285 36.36 -15.06 -14.89
N SER A 286 36.00 -14.97 -13.61
CA SER A 286 34.72 -15.46 -13.13
C SER A 286 33.57 -14.69 -13.78
N LYS A 287 32.61 -15.45 -14.34
CA LYS A 287 31.35 -14.86 -14.84
C LYS A 287 30.55 -14.34 -13.65
N ILE A 288 30.03 -13.12 -13.77
CA ILE A 288 29.14 -12.53 -12.75
C ILE A 288 27.93 -13.44 -12.60
N ASN A 289 27.67 -13.90 -11.38
CA ASN A 289 26.55 -14.80 -11.09
C ASN A 289 25.22 -14.14 -11.49
N SER A 290 24.39 -14.87 -12.25
CA SER A 290 23.06 -14.43 -12.72
C SER A 290 22.12 -14.06 -11.56
N SER A 291 22.37 -14.58 -10.35
CA SER A 291 21.63 -14.25 -9.13
C SER A 291 21.80 -12.79 -8.68
N LEU A 292 22.92 -12.14 -9.05
CA LEU A 292 23.23 -10.74 -8.72
C LEU A 292 22.59 -9.73 -9.70
N TRP A 293 21.93 -10.21 -10.76
CA TRP A 293 21.29 -9.36 -11.74
C TRP A 293 19.90 -8.96 -11.25
N TYR A 294 19.56 -7.69 -11.44
CA TYR A 294 18.19 -7.23 -11.34
C TYR A 294 17.30 -8.01 -12.32
N GLU A 295 16.09 -8.34 -11.88
CA GLU A 295 15.17 -9.22 -12.62
C GLU A 295 14.91 -8.81 -14.08
N PRO A 296 14.79 -7.51 -14.46
CA PRO A 296 14.66 -7.10 -15.86
C PRO A 296 15.87 -7.43 -16.74
N TYR A 297 17.03 -7.67 -16.13
CA TYR A 297 18.30 -7.92 -16.81
C TYR A 297 18.78 -9.38 -16.65
N LYS A 298 18.03 -10.22 -15.95
CA LYS A 298 18.23 -11.67 -15.99
C LYS A 298 17.85 -12.15 -17.39
N LYS A 299 18.83 -12.35 -18.26
CA LYS A 299 18.62 -13.08 -19.51
C LYS A 299 18.31 -14.54 -19.16
N THR A 300 17.13 -15.00 -19.56
CA THR A 300 16.75 -16.41 -19.66
C THR A 300 17.63 -17.13 -20.67
#